data_AF-A0A559N8R8-F1
#
_entry.id   AF-A0A559N8R8-F1
#
_cell.length_a   1.000
_cell.length_b   1.000
_cell.length_c   1.000
_cell.angle_alpha   90.00
_cell.angle_beta   90.00
_cell.angle_gamma   90.00
#
_symmetry.space_group_name_H-M   'P 1'
#
loop_
_entity.id
_entity.type
_entity.pdbx_description
1 polymer ?
#
loop_
_entity_poly.entity_id
_entity_poly.type
_entity_poly.pdbx_seq_one_letter_code
_entity_poly.pdbx_strand_id
1 'polypeptide(L)'
;MKFIKITILFFLLSQSVFSQLDYKKFLGEKGKLTFNKKYLYSNAYSYKLNSSKEDSIITRNLSSSIPEGLLTSQYEEKLSKNKKDSITFEIIMNSRLVVAINTKQIYLIKYRTRSKESISENLIFKTVKTSTNWEELSISNEEIKILEQILLNSNLDILFQFYNANNDPKYTDINRLKSLVKDNGVINTKKLAEVLKQNKTELSKYLE
;
A
#
# COMPACT_ATOMS: atom_id res chain seq x y z
N MET A 1 -25.30 -34.29 85.49
CA MET A 1 -25.95 -35.50 84.91
C MET A 1 -27.29 -35.10 84.29
N LYS A 2 -27.36 -34.93 82.96
CA LYS A 2 -28.49 -35.29 82.07
C LYS A 2 -28.22 -34.78 80.64
N PHE A 3 -28.28 -35.72 79.70
CA PHE A 3 -28.20 -35.57 78.26
C PHE A 3 -29.45 -34.90 77.67
N ILE A 4 -29.27 -34.00 76.69
CA ILE A 4 -30.22 -33.73 75.57
C ILE A 4 -29.34 -33.40 74.34
N LYS A 5 -28.97 -34.40 73.52
CA LYS A 5 -29.58 -34.77 72.22
C LYS A 5 -29.79 -33.61 71.23
N ILE A 6 -28.83 -33.54 70.28
CA ILE A 6 -28.99 -33.38 68.82
C ILE A 6 -30.23 -32.62 68.36
N THR A 7 -30.01 -31.41 67.84
CA THR A 7 -30.88 -30.83 66.81
C THR A 7 -30.04 -29.90 65.92
N ILE A 8 -29.95 -30.27 64.62
CA ILE A 8 -29.84 -29.34 63.48
C ILE A 8 -28.43 -28.75 63.27
N LEU A 9 -27.45 -29.45 62.69
CA LEU A 9 -27.30 -29.71 61.24
C LEU A 9 -28.18 -28.83 60.32
N PHE A 10 -28.04 -27.50 60.35
CA PHE A 10 -28.59 -26.62 59.30
C PHE A 10 -27.94 -25.24 59.30
N PHE A 11 -26.62 -25.17 59.16
CA PHE A 11 -25.96 -23.97 58.63
C PHE A 11 -24.86 -24.31 57.61
N LEU A 12 -25.03 -25.45 56.92
CA LEU A 12 -24.41 -25.69 55.61
C LEU A 12 -25.24 -25.01 54.51
N LEU A 13 -25.42 -23.70 54.58
CA LEU A 13 -25.89 -22.89 53.45
C LEU A 13 -25.36 -21.46 53.60
N SER A 14 -24.06 -21.29 53.84
CA SER A 14 -23.40 -20.08 53.33
C SER A 14 -23.40 -20.22 51.81
N GLN A 15 -24.53 -19.81 51.22
CA GLN A 15 -24.74 -19.81 49.80
C GLN A 15 -23.57 -19.06 49.18
N SER A 16 -22.76 -19.78 48.41
CA SER A 16 -21.94 -19.18 47.38
C SER A 16 -22.90 -18.42 46.48
N VAL A 17 -23.04 -17.11 46.72
CA VAL A 17 -23.67 -16.20 45.78
C VAL A 17 -22.71 -16.14 44.60
N PHE A 18 -22.81 -17.15 43.73
CA PHE A 18 -22.40 -16.99 42.36
C PHE A 18 -23.27 -15.87 41.82
N SER A 19 -22.70 -14.67 41.79
CA SER A 19 -23.17 -13.59 40.94
C SER A 19 -23.28 -14.18 39.54
N GLN A 20 -24.49 -14.60 39.16
CA GLN A 20 -24.84 -14.76 37.77
C GLN A 20 -24.82 -13.34 37.21
N LEU A 21 -23.67 -12.95 36.67
CA LEU A 21 -23.56 -11.80 35.81
C LEU A 21 -24.53 -12.04 34.66
N ASP A 22 -25.70 -11.40 34.73
CA ASP A 22 -26.67 -11.40 33.65
C ASP A 22 -26.11 -10.51 32.53
N TYR A 23 -25.24 -11.09 31.71
CA TYR A 23 -24.60 -10.42 30.57
C TYR A 23 -25.61 -9.83 29.58
N LYS A 24 -26.90 -10.22 29.64
CA LYS A 24 -27.97 -9.61 28.85
C LYS A 24 -28.29 -8.18 29.27
N LYS A 25 -28.00 -7.80 30.53
CA LYS A 25 -28.14 -6.42 31.03
C LYS A 25 -26.91 -5.56 30.76
N PHE A 26 -25.82 -6.15 30.28
CA PHE A 26 -24.64 -5.41 29.87
C PHE A 26 -24.90 -4.79 28.49
N LEU A 27 -25.36 -3.54 28.47
CA LEU A 27 -25.33 -2.69 27.28
C LEU A 27 -23.86 -2.34 27.00
N GLY A 28 -23.14 -3.27 26.38
CA GLY A 28 -21.77 -3.04 25.95
C GLY A 28 -21.74 -1.85 24.98
N GLU A 29 -20.95 -0.83 25.30
CA GLU A 29 -20.62 0.19 24.31
C GLU A 29 -19.77 -0.46 23.21
N LYS A 30 -20.07 -0.16 21.94
CA LYS A 30 -19.22 -0.59 20.83
C LYS A 30 -17.84 0.07 20.98
N GLY A 31 -16.90 -0.63 21.60
CA GLY A 31 -15.49 -0.25 21.57
C GLY A 31 -15.02 -0.16 20.12
N LYS A 32 -14.55 1.02 19.71
CA LYS A 32 -13.88 1.16 18.42
C LYS A 32 -12.44 0.68 18.58
N LEU A 33 -12.20 -0.59 18.23
CA LEU A 33 -10.85 -1.11 18.08
C LEU A 33 -10.26 -0.61 16.77
N THR A 34 -9.24 0.23 16.85
CA THR A 34 -8.48 0.71 15.69
C THR A 34 -7.15 -0.02 15.64
N PHE A 35 -6.93 -0.84 14.61
CA PHE A 35 -5.64 -1.47 14.36
C PHE A 35 -4.79 -0.53 13.51
N ASN A 36 -3.76 0.05 14.11
CA ASN A 36 -2.76 0.83 13.38
C ASN A 36 -1.64 -0.10 12.91
N LYS A 37 -1.63 -0.43 11.61
CA LYS A 37 -0.56 -1.21 10.99
C LYS A 37 0.50 -0.27 10.44
N LYS A 38 1.72 -0.38 10.96
CA LYS A 38 2.90 0.30 10.41
C LYS A 38 3.63 -0.69 9.51
N TYR A 39 3.94 -0.28 8.28
CA TYR A 39 4.79 -1.09 7.41
C TYR A 39 6.18 -1.22 8.05
N LEU A 40 6.70 -2.44 8.10
CA LEU A 40 8.07 -2.71 8.59
C LEU A 40 9.11 -2.04 7.69
N TYR A 41 8.81 -1.94 6.40
CA TYR A 41 9.62 -1.27 5.40
C TYR A 41 8.71 -0.70 4.31
N SER A 42 8.96 0.55 3.94
CA SER A 42 8.38 1.18 2.76
C SER A 42 9.43 2.06 2.09
N ASN A 43 9.64 1.90 0.80
CA ASN A 43 10.56 2.73 0.03
C ASN A 43 9.94 3.07 -1.33
N ALA A 44 10.04 4.32 -1.74
CA ALA A 44 9.57 4.79 -3.02
C ALA A 44 10.69 5.59 -3.71
N TYR A 45 10.95 5.31 -4.99
CA TYR A 45 11.90 6.09 -5.77
C TYR A 45 11.50 6.16 -7.26
N SER A 46 11.93 7.23 -7.93
CA SER A 46 11.62 7.50 -9.33
C SER A 46 12.70 6.87 -10.19
N TYR A 47 12.30 6.23 -11.29
CA TYR A 47 13.29 5.82 -12.29
C TYR A 47 13.83 7.08 -12.98
N LYS A 48 15.10 7.05 -13.39
CA LYS A 48 15.78 8.20 -13.99
C LYS A 48 16.22 7.85 -15.40
N LEU A 49 15.88 8.72 -16.36
CA LEU A 49 16.34 8.61 -17.75
C LEU A 49 17.88 8.58 -17.80
N ASN A 50 18.45 7.59 -18.50
CA ASN A 50 19.90 7.44 -18.74
C ASN A 50 20.74 7.19 -17.47
N SER A 51 20.13 6.69 -16.39
CA SER A 51 20.89 6.23 -15.23
C SER A 51 21.49 4.85 -15.49
N SER A 52 22.79 4.67 -15.21
CA SER A 52 23.49 3.39 -15.38
C SER A 52 22.93 2.24 -14.53
N LYS A 53 22.11 2.54 -13.51
CA LYS A 53 21.47 1.55 -12.61
C LYS A 53 19.94 1.67 -12.51
N GLU A 54 19.36 2.80 -12.94
CA GLU A 54 17.95 3.14 -12.72
C GLU A 54 17.28 3.64 -14.01
N ASP A 55 17.76 3.21 -15.18
CA ASP A 55 17.25 3.68 -16.46
C ASP A 55 15.73 3.48 -16.55
N SER A 56 15.03 4.53 -16.94
CA SER A 56 13.58 4.53 -17.03
C SER A 56 13.08 3.98 -18.36
N ILE A 57 13.93 3.76 -19.36
CA ILE A 57 13.49 3.24 -20.67
C ILE A 57 14.02 1.83 -20.88
N ILE A 58 13.11 0.88 -21.06
CA ILE A 58 13.43 -0.51 -21.37
C ILE A 58 13.03 -0.78 -22.82
N THR A 59 14.03 -1.16 -23.62
CA THR A 59 13.89 -1.48 -25.05
C THR A 59 14.23 -2.95 -25.37
N ARG A 60 14.55 -3.75 -24.35
CA ARG A 60 14.93 -5.16 -24.46
C ARG A 60 14.42 -5.97 -23.28
N ASN A 61 14.37 -7.29 -23.44
CA ASN A 61 14.07 -8.19 -22.33
C ASN A 61 15.15 -8.12 -21.26
N LEU A 62 14.72 -8.11 -19.99
CA LEU A 62 15.60 -8.17 -18.83
C LEU A 62 15.50 -9.56 -18.18
N SER A 63 16.47 -9.90 -17.34
CA SER A 63 16.47 -11.16 -16.60
C SER A 63 15.28 -11.25 -15.67
N SER A 64 14.56 -12.38 -15.66
CA SER A 64 13.45 -12.65 -14.73
C SER A 64 13.87 -12.73 -13.25
N SER A 65 15.18 -12.68 -12.97
CA SER A 65 15.73 -12.60 -11.61
C SER A 65 15.50 -11.26 -10.91
N ILE A 66 14.99 -10.26 -11.63
CA ILE A 66 14.62 -8.95 -11.08
C ILE A 66 13.14 -8.65 -11.39
N PRO A 67 12.45 -7.84 -10.57
CA PRO A 67 11.01 -7.60 -10.74
C PRO A 67 10.69 -6.91 -12.08
N GLU A 68 11.58 -6.07 -12.60
CA GLU A 68 11.44 -5.45 -13.92
C GLU A 68 11.55 -6.47 -15.06
N GLY A 69 12.27 -7.58 -14.85
CA GLY A 69 12.36 -8.68 -15.82
C GLY A 69 11.03 -9.36 -16.05
N LEU A 70 10.28 -9.63 -14.98
CA LEU A 70 8.94 -10.19 -15.09
C LEU A 70 7.99 -9.29 -15.88
N LEU A 71 8.11 -7.96 -15.72
CA LEU A 71 7.36 -7.01 -16.53
C LEU A 71 7.72 -7.13 -18.02
N THR A 72 9.02 -7.21 -18.35
CA THR A 72 9.45 -7.33 -19.74
C THR A 72 8.97 -8.61 -20.40
N SER A 73 8.83 -9.71 -19.64
CA SER A 73 8.29 -10.97 -20.16
C SER A 73 6.84 -10.83 -20.66
N GLN A 74 6.03 -9.92 -20.10
CA GLN A 74 4.68 -9.64 -20.62
C GLN A 74 4.67 -9.00 -22.01
N TYR A 75 5.79 -8.42 -22.43
CA TYR A 75 5.95 -7.71 -23.70
C TYR A 75 7.05 -8.31 -24.59
N GLU A 76 7.45 -9.56 -24.32
CA GLU A 76 8.57 -10.22 -24.99
C GLU A 76 8.45 -10.17 -26.53
N GLU A 77 7.26 -10.44 -27.07
CA GLU A 77 7.03 -10.42 -28.52
C GLU A 77 7.21 -9.03 -29.13
N LYS A 78 6.91 -7.96 -28.38
CA LYS A 78 7.06 -6.58 -28.86
C LYS A 78 8.50 -6.12 -28.73
N LEU A 79 9.16 -6.44 -27.60
CA LEU A 79 10.54 -6.07 -27.33
C LEU A 79 11.52 -6.81 -28.25
N SER A 80 11.23 -8.05 -28.65
CA SER A 80 12.07 -8.84 -29.56
C SER A 80 12.12 -8.28 -30.98
N LYS A 81 11.14 -7.44 -31.37
CA LYS A 81 11.11 -6.75 -32.68
C LYS A 81 12.02 -5.52 -32.73
N ASN A 82 12.52 -5.03 -31.59
CA ASN A 82 13.45 -3.91 -31.56
C ASN A 82 14.81 -4.29 -32.16
N LYS A 83 15.36 -3.40 -32.98
CA LYS A 83 16.71 -3.50 -33.54
C LYS A 83 17.56 -2.34 -33.04
N LYS A 84 18.89 -2.50 -33.07
CA LYS A 84 19.85 -1.47 -32.62
C LYS A 84 19.56 -0.08 -33.21
N ASP A 85 19.20 -0.04 -34.49
CA ASP A 85 18.95 1.21 -35.23
C ASP A 85 17.45 1.50 -35.41
N SER A 86 16.56 0.70 -34.82
CA SER A 86 15.12 0.88 -34.95
C SER A 86 14.37 0.34 -33.72
N ILE A 87 14.08 1.23 -32.78
CA ILE A 87 13.22 0.96 -31.63
C ILE A 87 11.77 1.20 -32.03
N THR A 88 10.93 0.19 -31.84
CA THR A 88 9.50 0.19 -32.21
C THR A 88 8.58 0.16 -31.00
N PHE A 89 9.10 -0.32 -29.86
CA PHE A 89 8.38 -0.45 -28.61
C PHE A 89 9.30 -0.16 -27.42
N GLU A 90 8.79 0.58 -26.44
CA GLU A 90 9.50 0.94 -25.22
C GLU A 90 8.58 0.75 -24.01
N ILE A 91 9.15 0.28 -22.91
CA ILE A 91 8.52 0.37 -21.59
C ILE A 91 9.18 1.55 -20.86
N ILE A 92 8.39 2.56 -20.52
CA ILE A 92 8.83 3.74 -19.80
C ILE A 92 8.42 3.58 -18.34
N MET A 93 9.39 3.37 -17.48
CA MET A 93 9.26 3.18 -16.04
C MET A 93 9.21 4.55 -15.36
N ASN A 94 8.23 4.78 -14.50
CA ASN A 94 8.03 6.09 -13.87
C ASN A 94 8.49 6.05 -12.41
N SER A 95 7.92 5.14 -11.61
CA SER A 95 8.25 5.02 -10.19
C SER A 95 8.08 3.60 -9.69
N ARG A 96 8.74 3.30 -8.57
CA ARG A 96 8.61 2.03 -7.86
C ARG A 96 8.29 2.29 -6.40
N LEU A 97 7.31 1.57 -5.88
CA LEU A 97 7.03 1.46 -4.45
C LEU A 97 7.32 0.04 -3.99
N VAL A 98 8.05 -0.07 -2.89
CA VAL A 98 8.38 -1.32 -2.22
C VAL A 98 7.77 -1.28 -0.83
N VAL A 99 6.94 -2.26 -0.49
CA VAL A 99 6.32 -2.38 0.83
C VAL A 99 6.47 -3.78 1.38
N ALA A 100 6.72 -3.88 2.69
CA ALA A 100 6.71 -5.16 3.40
C ALA A 100 5.33 -5.40 4.04
N ILE A 101 4.58 -6.37 3.53
CA ILE A 101 3.23 -6.74 4.01
C ILE A 101 3.26 -8.22 4.40
N ASN A 102 2.96 -8.53 5.67
CA ASN A 102 2.92 -9.91 6.19
C ASN A 102 4.18 -10.70 5.82
N THR A 103 5.35 -10.14 6.12
CA THR A 103 6.70 -10.67 5.79
C THR A 103 7.01 -10.88 4.30
N LYS A 104 6.10 -10.50 3.39
CA LYS A 104 6.34 -10.51 1.95
C LYS A 104 6.74 -9.12 1.47
N GLN A 105 7.75 -9.06 0.62
CA GLN A 105 8.18 -7.82 -0.02
C GLN A 105 7.43 -7.67 -1.34
N ILE A 106 6.61 -6.63 -1.45
CA ILE A 106 5.75 -6.36 -2.60
C ILE A 106 6.26 -5.14 -3.33
N TYR A 107 6.35 -5.24 -4.64
CA TYR A 107 6.84 -4.21 -5.54
C TYR A 107 5.68 -3.79 -6.43
N LEU A 108 5.40 -2.49 -6.44
CA LEU A 108 4.45 -1.86 -7.33
C LEU A 108 5.24 -0.94 -8.25
N ILE A 109 5.25 -1.26 -9.54
CA ILE A 109 6.01 -0.56 -10.56
C ILE A 109 5.01 0.22 -11.42
N LYS A 110 5.08 1.54 -11.38
CA LYS A 110 4.33 2.42 -12.29
C LYS A 110 5.10 2.57 -13.59
N TYR A 111 4.46 2.28 -14.70
CA TYR A 111 5.04 2.38 -16.03
C TYR A 111 4.00 2.78 -17.08
N ARG A 112 4.47 3.10 -18.28
CA ARG A 112 3.67 3.23 -19.50
C ARG A 112 4.41 2.56 -20.64
N THR A 113 3.71 2.25 -21.71
CA THR A 113 4.31 1.70 -22.92
C THR A 113 4.26 2.74 -24.03
N ARG A 114 5.28 2.77 -24.88
CA ARG A 114 5.31 3.60 -26.09
C ARG A 114 5.52 2.71 -27.29
N SER A 115 4.69 2.91 -28.30
CA SER A 115 4.87 2.40 -29.65
C SER A 115 5.05 3.59 -30.59
N LYS A 116 5.40 3.35 -31.86
CA LYS A 116 5.57 4.42 -32.87
C LYS A 116 4.36 5.38 -32.97
N GLU A 117 3.17 4.89 -32.69
CA GLU A 117 1.92 5.61 -32.96
C GLU A 117 1.20 6.08 -31.69
N SER A 118 1.61 5.60 -30.52
CA SER A 118 0.87 5.87 -29.28
C SER A 118 1.70 5.68 -28.01
N ILE A 119 1.33 6.42 -26.98
CA ILE A 119 1.78 6.22 -25.59
C ILE A 119 0.57 5.75 -24.79
N SER A 120 0.71 4.67 -24.04
CA SER A 120 -0.37 4.17 -23.18
C SER A 120 -0.56 5.06 -21.95
N GLU A 121 -1.71 4.90 -21.29
CA GLU A 121 -1.89 5.39 -19.93
C GLU A 121 -0.90 4.72 -18.96
N ASN A 122 -0.82 5.28 -17.75
CA ASN A 122 -0.04 4.71 -16.66
C ASN A 122 -0.68 3.39 -16.19
N LEU A 123 0.15 2.37 -16.05
CA LEU A 123 -0.19 1.04 -15.56
C LEU A 123 0.65 0.73 -14.31
N ILE A 124 0.15 -0.18 -13.46
CA ILE A 124 0.90 -0.72 -12.32
C ILE A 124 1.17 -2.21 -12.54
N PHE A 125 2.44 -2.58 -12.58
CA PHE A 125 2.87 -3.97 -12.51
C PHE A 125 3.20 -4.34 -11.06
N LYS A 126 2.84 -5.56 -10.65
CA LYS A 126 2.91 -5.98 -9.25
C LYS A 126 3.67 -7.28 -9.14
N THR A 127 4.66 -7.30 -8.27
CA THR A 127 5.42 -8.51 -7.97
C THR A 127 5.59 -8.69 -6.48
N VAL A 128 5.83 -9.94 -6.10
CA VAL A 128 6.12 -10.33 -4.73
C VAL A 128 7.39 -11.17 -4.70
N LYS A 129 8.22 -10.93 -3.69
CA LYS A 129 9.41 -11.76 -3.45
C LYS A 129 9.04 -12.95 -2.56
N THR A 130 9.24 -14.16 -3.07
CA THR A 130 9.05 -15.43 -2.36
C THR A 130 10.40 -16.10 -2.15
N SER A 131 10.99 -15.98 -0.95
CA SER A 131 12.30 -16.56 -0.55
C SER A 131 13.48 -16.23 -1.48
N THR A 132 13.55 -16.85 -2.66
CA THR A 132 14.60 -16.66 -3.68
C THR A 132 14.09 -16.08 -5.00
N ASN A 133 12.78 -16.16 -5.28
CA ASN A 133 12.22 -15.84 -6.59
C ASN A 133 11.29 -14.63 -6.57
N TRP A 134 11.08 -14.04 -7.75
CA TRP A 134 10.05 -13.06 -8.00
C TRP A 134 8.86 -13.73 -8.67
N GLU A 135 7.66 -13.37 -8.25
CA GLU A 135 6.41 -13.83 -8.83
C GLU A 135 5.50 -12.64 -9.12
N GLU A 136 4.73 -12.72 -10.21
CA GLU A 136 3.67 -11.74 -10.46
C GLU A 136 2.58 -11.89 -9.41
N LEU A 137 2.18 -10.76 -8.82
CA LEU A 137 1.13 -10.74 -7.82
C LEU A 137 -0.25 -10.56 -8.48
N SER A 138 -0.89 -11.69 -8.78
CA SER A 138 -2.19 -11.75 -9.45
C SER A 138 -3.37 -11.31 -8.55
N ILE A 139 -3.31 -11.59 -7.25
CA ILE A 139 -4.38 -11.25 -6.30
C ILE A 139 -4.00 -9.99 -5.50
N SER A 140 -4.77 -8.92 -5.69
CA SER A 140 -4.63 -7.68 -4.94
C SER A 140 -5.63 -7.61 -3.79
N ASN A 141 -5.13 -7.55 -2.56
CA ASN A 141 -5.94 -7.26 -1.39
C ASN A 141 -6.24 -5.75 -1.29
N GLU A 142 -7.11 -5.35 -0.35
CA GLU A 142 -7.53 -3.94 -0.21
C GLU A 142 -6.35 -2.99 0.06
N GLU A 143 -5.37 -3.42 0.85
CA GLU A 143 -4.17 -2.65 1.18
C GLU A 143 -3.35 -2.34 -0.08
N ILE A 144 -3.16 -3.34 -0.96
CA ILE A 144 -2.43 -3.20 -2.21
C ILE A 144 -3.22 -2.34 -3.20
N LYS A 145 -4.55 -2.50 -3.30
CA LYS A 145 -5.39 -1.64 -4.14
C LYS A 145 -5.29 -0.16 -3.78
N ILE A 146 -5.22 0.16 -2.49
CA ILE A 146 -5.02 1.53 -2.02
C ILE A 146 -3.65 2.07 -2.50
N LEU A 147 -2.59 1.27 -2.37
CA LEU A 147 -1.25 1.67 -2.82
C LEU A 147 -1.17 1.83 -4.35
N GLU A 148 -1.84 0.95 -5.11
CA GLU A 148 -1.99 1.07 -6.56
C GLU A 148 -2.66 2.40 -6.93
N GLN A 149 -3.76 2.74 -6.26
CA GLN A 149 -4.48 4.00 -6.51
C GLN A 149 -3.63 5.23 -6.20
N ILE A 150 -2.88 5.22 -5.09
CA ILE A 150 -1.96 6.30 -4.74
C ILE A 150 -0.94 6.48 -5.87
N LEU A 151 -0.25 5.41 -6.28
CA LEU A 151 0.78 5.49 -7.32
C LEU A 151 0.21 5.91 -8.68
N LEU A 152 -0.97 5.44 -9.07
CA LEU A 152 -1.57 5.83 -10.35
C LEU A 152 -1.85 7.34 -10.41
N ASN A 153 -2.27 7.94 -9.29
CA ASN A 153 -2.70 9.33 -9.22
C ASN A 153 -1.62 10.29 -8.69
N SER A 154 -0.37 9.85 -8.56
CA SER A 154 0.74 10.70 -8.13
C SER A 154 2.04 10.41 -8.88
N ASN A 155 3.00 11.33 -8.82
CA ASN A 155 4.42 11.02 -8.92
C ASN A 155 5.03 11.06 -7.50
N LEU A 156 6.33 10.80 -7.38
CA LEU A 156 6.95 10.78 -6.05
C LEU A 156 7.12 12.15 -5.42
N ASP A 157 7.30 13.20 -6.22
CA ASP A 157 7.41 14.55 -5.69
C ASP A 157 6.12 14.94 -4.96
N ILE A 158 4.96 14.68 -5.56
CA ILE A 158 3.66 14.86 -4.88
C ILE A 158 3.60 14.06 -3.57
N LEU A 159 4.02 12.79 -3.56
CA LEU A 159 3.99 11.96 -2.35
C LEU A 159 4.91 12.50 -1.25
N PHE A 160 6.13 12.93 -1.61
CA PHE A 160 7.05 13.54 -0.67
C PHE A 160 6.51 14.87 -0.13
N GLN A 161 5.82 15.66 -0.96
CA GLN A 161 5.19 16.88 -0.49
C GLN A 161 4.07 16.60 0.51
N PHE A 162 3.22 15.59 0.29
CA PHE A 162 2.25 15.17 1.29
C PHE A 162 2.91 14.65 2.57
N TYR A 163 4.04 13.94 2.47
CA TYR A 163 4.79 13.44 3.61
C TYR A 163 5.38 14.58 4.45
N ASN A 164 6.02 15.55 3.80
CA ASN A 164 6.70 16.66 4.45
C ASN A 164 5.75 17.45 5.37
N ALA A 165 6.23 17.76 6.58
CA ALA A 165 5.51 18.59 7.53
C ALA A 165 5.44 20.05 7.08
N ASN A 166 6.53 20.54 6.49
CA ASN A 166 6.65 21.93 6.06
C ASN A 166 5.92 22.16 4.73
N ASN A 167 5.36 23.36 4.58
CA ASN A 167 4.77 23.80 3.32
C ASN A 167 5.87 24.19 2.33
N ASP A 168 5.66 23.85 1.06
CA ASP A 168 6.51 24.28 -0.04
C ASP A 168 5.73 25.28 -0.90
N PRO A 169 6.18 26.53 -1.08
CA PRO A 169 5.45 27.53 -1.86
C PRO A 169 5.22 27.13 -3.32
N LYS A 170 5.98 26.17 -3.86
CA LYS A 170 5.75 25.62 -5.22
C LYS A 170 4.52 24.71 -5.29
N TYR A 171 4.08 24.16 -4.16
CA TYR A 171 3.01 23.16 -4.06
C TYR A 171 1.84 23.66 -3.20
N THR A 172 1.29 24.84 -3.53
CA THR A 172 0.21 25.49 -2.76
C THR A 172 -1.01 24.60 -2.55
N ASP A 173 -1.42 23.87 -3.59
CA ASP A 173 -2.63 23.03 -3.52
C ASP A 173 -2.39 21.81 -2.63
N ILE A 174 -1.20 21.21 -2.73
CA ILE A 174 -0.81 20.11 -1.85
C ILE A 174 -0.77 20.60 -0.41
N ASN A 175 -0.18 21.77 -0.12
CA ASN A 175 -0.13 22.35 1.22
C ASN A 175 -1.52 22.48 1.85
N ARG A 176 -2.51 22.93 1.07
CA ARG A 176 -3.91 23.03 1.50
C ARG A 176 -4.51 21.65 1.82
N LEU A 177 -4.12 20.61 1.08
CA LEU A 177 -4.65 19.26 1.21
C LEU A 177 -3.92 18.41 2.28
N LYS A 178 -2.74 18.81 2.78
CA LYS A 178 -1.94 18.02 3.74
C LYS A 178 -2.70 17.64 5.01
N SER A 179 -3.50 18.56 5.56
CA SER A 179 -4.27 18.32 6.78
C SER A 179 -5.37 17.27 6.59
N LEU A 180 -5.87 17.10 5.37
CA LEU A 180 -6.93 16.14 5.05
C LEU A 180 -6.43 14.70 5.03
N VAL A 181 -5.14 14.49 4.79
CA VAL A 181 -4.55 13.15 4.63
C VAL A 181 -3.77 12.68 5.87
N LYS A 182 -3.61 13.53 6.89
CA LYS A 182 -2.82 13.22 8.09
C LYS A 182 -3.70 13.02 9.31
N ASP A 183 -3.49 11.91 10.02
CA ASP A 183 -4.03 11.65 11.34
C ASP A 183 -2.89 11.77 12.36
N ASN A 184 -2.93 12.78 13.23
CA ASN A 184 -1.89 13.06 14.22
C ASN A 184 -0.47 13.16 13.61
N GLY A 185 -0.36 13.80 12.44
CA GLY A 185 0.90 13.97 11.72
C GLY A 185 1.35 12.77 10.88
N VAL A 186 0.66 11.62 10.96
CA VAL A 186 0.95 10.41 10.18
C VAL A 186 0.04 10.36 8.94
N ILE A 187 0.60 10.03 7.77
CA ILE A 187 -0.22 9.85 6.56
C ILE A 187 -1.18 8.67 6.73
N ASN A 188 -2.46 8.93 6.53
CA ASN A 188 -3.48 7.90 6.33
C ASN A 188 -3.58 7.58 4.83
N THR A 189 -3.18 6.38 4.45
CA THR A 189 -3.13 5.96 3.03
C THR A 189 -4.49 5.93 2.36
N LYS A 190 -5.57 5.62 3.09
CA LYS A 190 -6.94 5.66 2.54
C LYS A 190 -7.36 7.08 2.21
N LYS A 191 -7.17 8.00 3.16
CA LYS A 191 -7.46 9.43 2.95
C LYS A 191 -6.59 10.01 1.82
N LEU A 192 -5.32 9.62 1.76
CA LEU A 192 -4.43 10.04 0.69
C LEU A 192 -4.92 9.56 -0.69
N ALA A 193 -5.31 8.28 -0.81
CA ALA A 193 -5.84 7.74 -2.06
C ALA A 193 -7.11 8.50 -2.50
N GLU A 194 -8.02 8.78 -1.57
CA GLU A 194 -9.24 9.55 -1.84
C GLU A 194 -8.94 10.99 -2.27
N VAL A 195 -8.07 11.69 -1.55
CA VAL A 195 -7.68 13.07 -1.86
C VAL A 195 -7.00 13.16 -3.23
N LEU A 196 -6.07 12.25 -3.54
CA LEU A 196 -5.41 12.21 -4.86
C LEU A 196 -6.41 11.96 -5.98
N LYS A 197 -7.37 11.04 -5.77
CA LYS A 197 -8.40 10.72 -6.76
C LYS A 197 -9.35 11.89 -7.00
N GLN A 198 -9.85 12.52 -5.94
CA GLN A 198 -10.83 13.61 -6.02
C GLN A 198 -10.23 14.90 -6.59
N ASN A 199 -8.94 15.15 -6.35
CA ASN A 199 -8.25 16.37 -6.78
C ASN A 199 -7.33 16.13 -7.99
N LYS A 200 -7.53 15.03 -8.73
CA LYS A 200 -6.67 14.64 -9.86
C LYS A 200 -6.44 15.77 -10.87
N THR A 201 -7.49 16.50 -11.22
CA THR A 201 -7.40 17.61 -12.18
C THR A 201 -6.56 18.76 -11.64
N GLU A 202 -6.79 19.18 -10.39
CA GLU A 202 -6.03 20.25 -9.74
C GLU A 202 -4.54 19.87 -9.59
N LEU A 203 -4.27 18.61 -9.23
CA LEU A 203 -2.93 18.09 -9.02
C LEU A 203 -2.19 17.74 -10.32
N SER A 204 -2.87 17.73 -11.47
CA SER A 204 -2.29 17.31 -12.76
C SER A 204 -1.09 18.14 -13.19
N LYS A 205 -1.07 19.44 -12.84
CA LYS A 205 0.06 20.35 -13.10
C LYS A 205 1.36 19.99 -12.38
N TYR A 206 1.31 19.07 -11.42
CA TYR A 206 2.49 18.57 -10.70
C TYR A 206 2.93 17.18 -11.17
N LEU A 207 2.21 16.58 -12.14
CA LEU A 207 2.47 15.22 -12.63
C LEU A 207 3.42 15.15 -13.83
N GLU A 208 3.74 16.30 -14.44
CA GLU A 208 4.66 16.41 -15.57
C GLU A 208 6.13 16.36 -15.16
#